data_AF-A0A935U0X3-F1
#
_entry.id   AF-A0A935U0X3-F1
#
_cell.length_a   1.000
_cell.length_b   1.000
_cell.length_c   1.000
_cell.angle_alpha   90.00
_cell.angle_beta   90.00
_cell.angle_gamma   90.00
#
_symmetry.space_group_name_H-M   'P 1'
#
loop_
_entity.id
_entity.type
_entity.pdbx_description
1 polymer ?
#
loop_
_entity_poly.entity_id
_entity_poly.type
_entity_poly.pdbx_seq_one_letter_code
_entity_poly.pdbx_strand_id
1 'polypeptide(L)'
;MRPSRLISPLALIGCALGCGFGCGFSGSATLPGEGPIDGPTDGSSFDPPWWNTEWSHRRQVTVTTGPLTPDKGYVGYTAYLTTDTTGWPVQADCRDLRLLVWSAPNWKELSFHRVGCGAGAEVRFAIPVELAAGASWTGAYLYYGNAGAVQPLAVSPTSVYLWWDDATVDRSAEYVRGRMDPWQGTGHTASFAWNAAGYYTYNNGNDAQESVRRAVDERDVLVEAEWQHRGCYINNIQSGVCLRGIIATGAGATENADHYYCSSRAHHPDCNTVDDGLYDGDIVKSDNQVLAVNNPQNPGALSALVWRKQALAAYGTNPTHLRFWDANTPWLRLGAPPTDALLTSGDDATDYEMRGFAGIMTSQDIAWVKGLIIRRYVEPEPTVTLGAAEAR
;
A
#
# COMPACT_ATOMS: atom_id res chain seq x y z
N MET A 1 -51.67 -10.42 -39.48
CA MET A 1 -52.18 -11.75 -39.10
C MET A 1 -51.75 -12.05 -37.67
N ARG A 2 -52.72 -12.11 -36.75
CA ARG A 2 -52.61 -12.76 -35.41
C ARG A 2 -52.76 -14.29 -35.60
N PRO A 3 -52.36 -15.17 -34.65
CA PRO A 3 -52.62 -15.08 -33.19
C PRO A 3 -51.38 -15.37 -32.31
N SER A 4 -51.11 -14.69 -31.18
CA SER A 4 -51.74 -14.76 -29.85
C SER A 4 -52.03 -16.18 -29.30
N ARG A 5 -51.19 -16.65 -28.37
CA ARG A 5 -51.59 -17.59 -27.30
C ARG A 5 -51.07 -17.09 -25.96
N LEU A 6 -51.89 -17.38 -24.95
CA LEU A 6 -52.06 -16.77 -23.65
C LEU A 6 -52.40 -17.96 -22.71
N ILE A 7 -52.17 -17.81 -21.40
CA ILE A 7 -52.73 -18.62 -20.28
C ILE A 7 -51.93 -19.92 -20.00
N SER A 8 -51.48 -20.28 -18.78
CA SER A 8 -51.97 -19.98 -17.42
C SER A 8 -50.88 -20.17 -16.34
N PRO A 9 -51.07 -19.58 -15.14
CA PRO A 9 -50.34 -19.89 -13.91
C PRO A 9 -51.03 -21.03 -13.13
N LEU A 10 -50.31 -21.69 -12.23
CA LEU A 10 -50.91 -22.52 -11.17
C LEU A 10 -50.34 -22.13 -9.80
N ALA A 11 -51.25 -21.59 -9.00
CA ALA A 11 -51.25 -21.54 -7.54
C ALA A 11 -51.62 -22.95 -6.99
N LEU A 12 -51.70 -23.33 -5.71
CA LEU A 12 -51.77 -22.71 -4.38
C LEU A 12 -51.77 -23.90 -3.38
N ILE A 13 -51.83 -23.59 -2.06
CA ILE A 13 -52.26 -24.42 -0.90
C ILE A 13 -51.10 -25.11 -0.14
N GLY A 14 -50.89 -24.91 1.15
CA GLY A 14 -51.62 -24.10 2.15
C GLY A 14 -51.47 -24.67 3.56
N CYS A 15 -51.69 -23.79 4.56
CA CYS A 15 -52.05 -24.05 5.97
C CYS A 15 -51.02 -24.82 6.84
N ALA A 16 -50.86 -24.58 8.14
CA ALA A 16 -51.71 -24.02 9.19
C ALA A 16 -50.77 -23.46 10.30
N LEU A 17 -50.98 -22.24 10.82
CA LEU A 17 -51.74 -21.95 12.03
C LEU A 17 -51.30 -22.72 13.29
N GLY A 18 -50.84 -21.95 14.28
CA GLY A 18 -51.38 -22.09 15.64
C GLY A 18 -50.38 -22.12 16.79
N CYS A 19 -50.58 -21.17 17.72
CA CYS A 19 -50.18 -21.17 19.13
C CYS A 19 -48.68 -20.89 19.39
N GLY A 20 -48.27 -19.77 19.99
CA GLY A 20 -48.89 -19.06 21.10
C GLY A 20 -48.36 -19.63 22.41
N PHE A 21 -47.24 -19.09 22.90
CA PHE A 21 -46.89 -19.09 24.32
C PHE A 21 -45.95 -17.92 24.58
N GLY A 22 -46.46 -16.93 25.31
CA GLY A 22 -45.63 -15.94 25.97
C GLY A 22 -45.00 -16.56 27.21
N CYS A 23 -43.69 -16.38 27.34
CA CYS A 23 -43.00 -16.37 28.61
C CYS A 23 -42.05 -15.17 28.55
N GLY A 24 -42.35 -14.15 29.36
CA GLY A 24 -41.41 -13.08 29.61
C GLY A 24 -40.15 -13.65 30.25
N PHE A 25 -39.00 -13.29 29.69
CA PHE A 25 -37.73 -13.29 30.39
C PHE A 25 -37.10 -11.93 30.17
N SER A 26 -37.33 -11.04 31.14
CA SER A 26 -36.44 -9.93 31.44
C SER A 26 -35.15 -10.51 31.99
N GLY A 27 -34.25 -10.89 31.09
CA GLY A 27 -32.87 -11.26 31.39
C GLY A 27 -31.95 -10.25 30.74
N SER A 28 -31.65 -9.16 31.44
CA SER A 28 -30.47 -8.34 31.14
C SER A 28 -29.26 -9.23 31.40
N ALA A 29 -28.76 -9.86 30.35
CA ALA A 29 -27.44 -10.45 30.36
C ALA A 29 -26.45 -9.29 30.23
N THR A 30 -26.08 -8.72 31.37
CA THR A 30 -24.82 -7.99 31.52
C THR A 30 -23.72 -8.94 31.06
N LEU A 31 -23.24 -8.74 29.83
CA LEU A 31 -21.89 -9.17 29.49
C LEU A 31 -20.97 -8.60 30.58
N PRO A 32 -20.03 -9.39 31.14
CA PRO A 32 -19.01 -8.80 32.00
C PRO A 32 -18.35 -7.71 31.15
N GLY A 33 -18.56 -6.47 31.56
CA GLY A 33 -17.89 -5.34 30.95
C GLY A 33 -16.40 -5.63 31.05
N GLU A 34 -15.75 -5.76 29.91
CA GLU A 34 -14.40 -5.21 29.83
C GLU A 34 -14.59 -3.74 30.11
N GLY A 35 -14.34 -3.38 31.37
CA GLY A 35 -14.34 -2.00 31.79
C GLY A 35 -13.39 -1.22 30.89
N PRO A 36 -13.53 0.11 30.85
CA PRO A 36 -12.44 0.94 30.37
C PRO A 36 -11.18 0.43 31.09
N ILE A 37 -10.13 0.16 30.34
CA ILE A 37 -8.80 0.11 30.94
C ILE A 37 -8.64 1.50 31.52
N ASP A 38 -8.94 1.65 32.81
CA ASP A 38 -8.65 2.83 33.59
C ASP A 38 -7.16 3.04 33.42
N GLY A 39 -6.82 3.96 32.52
CA GLY A 39 -5.45 4.35 32.27
C GLY A 39 -4.88 4.80 33.61
N PRO A 40 -3.66 4.39 33.97
CA PRO A 40 -3.01 4.94 35.13
C PRO A 40 -2.78 6.44 34.87
N THR A 41 -3.66 7.27 35.42
CA THR A 41 -3.45 8.71 35.58
C THR A 41 -2.60 8.96 36.82
N ASP A 42 -1.46 8.30 36.90
CA ASP A 42 -0.37 8.69 37.79
C ASP A 42 0.95 8.48 37.05
N GLY A 43 1.82 9.48 37.14
CA GLY A 43 3.07 9.62 36.39
C GLY A 43 4.17 8.63 36.82
N SER A 44 3.84 7.39 37.14
CA SER A 44 4.83 6.31 37.18
C SER A 44 5.02 5.81 35.75
N SER A 45 6.06 6.30 35.06
CA SER A 45 6.52 5.66 33.84
C SER A 45 6.75 4.19 34.16
N PHE A 46 5.87 3.32 33.68
CA PHE A 46 6.13 1.91 33.69
C PHE A 46 7.44 1.71 32.94
N ASP A 47 8.50 1.40 33.67
CA ASP A 47 9.79 1.09 33.10
C ASP A 47 9.84 -0.43 32.88
N PRO A 48 9.58 -0.91 31.65
CA PRO A 48 9.57 -2.34 31.42
C PRO A 48 10.97 -2.91 31.64
N PRO A 49 11.10 -4.17 32.12
CA PRO A 49 12.42 -4.78 32.32
C PRO A 49 13.20 -4.84 31.01
N TRP A 50 14.53 -4.88 31.06
CA TRP A 50 15.34 -5.13 29.85
C TRP A 50 14.95 -6.47 29.22
N TRP A 51 14.69 -6.47 27.91
CA TRP A 51 14.34 -7.70 27.19
C TRP A 51 15.40 -8.79 27.33
N ASN A 52 16.66 -8.41 27.14
CA ASN A 52 17.80 -9.29 27.27
C ASN A 52 18.99 -8.47 27.79
N THR A 53 19.76 -9.09 28.67
CA THR A 53 20.90 -8.49 29.37
C THR A 53 22.09 -8.14 28.49
N GLU A 54 22.22 -8.74 27.31
CA GLU A 54 23.28 -8.49 26.33
C GLU A 54 23.08 -7.17 25.56
N TRP A 55 21.90 -6.58 25.65
CA TRP A 55 21.57 -5.30 25.03
C TRP A 55 21.88 -4.19 26.01
N SER A 56 22.82 -3.33 25.65
CA SER A 56 23.34 -2.28 26.52
C SER A 56 22.54 -0.98 26.46
N HIS A 57 21.78 -0.79 25.38
CA HIS A 57 21.02 0.43 25.15
C HIS A 57 19.62 0.16 24.61
N ARG A 58 18.69 1.07 24.92
CA ARG A 58 17.39 1.15 24.25
C ARG A 58 16.90 2.59 24.20
N ARG A 59 15.91 2.83 23.35
CA ARG A 59 15.15 4.08 23.26
C ARG A 59 13.68 3.75 23.14
N GLN A 60 12.83 4.43 23.90
CA GLN A 60 11.38 4.32 23.73
C GLN A 60 10.98 4.83 22.34
N VAL A 61 10.08 4.10 21.69
CA VAL A 61 9.47 4.46 20.41
C VAL A 61 8.06 4.93 20.69
N THR A 62 7.76 6.16 20.28
CA THR A 62 6.42 6.74 20.39
C THR A 62 5.83 6.89 19.00
N VAL A 63 4.66 6.30 18.78
CA VAL A 63 3.86 6.49 17.55
C VAL A 63 2.70 7.41 17.87
N THR A 64 2.50 8.46 17.07
CA THR A 64 1.36 9.38 17.18
C THR A 64 0.61 9.42 15.86
N THR A 65 -0.68 9.11 15.91
CA THR A 65 -1.56 9.05 14.74
C THR A 65 -2.12 10.43 14.37
N GLY A 66 -2.50 10.59 13.10
CA GLY A 66 -3.15 11.80 12.59
C GLY A 66 -4.64 11.88 12.95
N PRO A 67 -5.34 12.94 12.51
CA PRO A 67 -6.78 13.12 12.73
C PRO A 67 -7.67 12.20 11.90
N LEU A 68 -7.15 11.58 10.83
CA LEU A 68 -7.90 10.70 9.94
C LEU A 68 -7.52 9.23 10.16
N THR A 69 -8.51 8.36 10.29
CA THR A 69 -8.30 6.91 10.46
C THR A 69 -8.43 6.22 9.10
N PRO A 70 -7.49 5.35 8.68
CA PRO A 70 -7.66 4.51 7.49
C PRO A 70 -8.83 3.54 7.68
N ASP A 71 -9.40 3.04 6.59
CA ASP A 71 -10.57 2.14 6.60
C ASP A 71 -10.43 0.90 7.51
N LYS A 72 -9.23 0.33 7.66
CA LYS A 72 -8.97 -0.79 8.58
C LYS A 72 -8.31 -0.42 9.91
N GLY A 73 -8.34 0.86 10.29
CA GLY A 73 -7.67 1.33 11.50
C GLY A 73 -6.14 1.25 11.40
N TYR A 74 -5.45 1.50 12.52
CA TYR A 74 -3.99 1.61 12.50
C TYR A 74 -3.25 0.28 12.74
N VAL A 75 -3.91 -0.80 13.20
CA VAL A 75 -3.24 -2.12 13.35
C VAL A 75 -2.78 -2.67 12.01
N GLY A 76 -1.47 -2.74 11.78
CA GLY A 76 -0.90 -3.15 10.49
C GLY A 76 -0.51 -1.98 9.58
N TYR A 77 -0.79 -0.74 9.98
CA TYR A 77 -0.30 0.44 9.26
C TYR A 77 1.23 0.51 9.34
N THR A 78 1.88 0.78 8.22
CA THR A 78 3.34 0.92 8.16
C THR A 78 3.78 2.26 8.77
N ALA A 79 4.28 2.23 10.00
CA ALA A 79 4.96 3.37 10.61
C ALA A 79 6.45 3.34 10.25
N TYR A 80 7.07 4.51 10.14
CA TYR A 80 8.49 4.63 9.87
C TYR A 80 9.15 5.68 10.77
N LEU A 81 10.32 5.33 11.25
CA LEU A 81 11.20 6.16 12.06
C LEU A 81 12.44 6.45 11.25
N THR A 82 12.69 7.72 10.95
CA THR A 82 13.98 8.17 10.43
C THR A 82 14.89 8.52 11.61
N THR A 83 16.09 7.97 11.64
CA THR A 83 17.05 8.20 12.72
C THR A 83 18.47 8.28 12.18
N ASP A 84 19.32 9.03 12.86
CA ASP A 84 20.76 9.01 12.62
C ASP A 84 21.42 8.14 13.70
N THR A 85 21.86 6.95 13.29
CA THR A 85 22.58 6.04 14.20
C THR A 85 24.08 6.33 14.26
N THR A 86 24.55 7.41 13.64
CA THR A 86 25.96 7.81 13.70
C THR A 86 26.34 8.10 15.15
N GLY A 87 27.44 7.49 15.60
CA GLY A 87 27.92 7.61 16.99
C GLY A 87 27.15 6.77 18.00
N TRP A 88 26.13 6.01 17.59
CA TRP A 88 25.55 5.00 18.46
C TRP A 88 26.50 3.81 18.57
N PRO A 89 26.53 3.09 19.70
CA PRO A 89 27.27 1.84 19.86
C PRO A 89 26.58 0.68 19.11
N VAL A 90 26.20 0.89 17.86
CA VAL A 90 25.63 -0.13 16.97
C VAL A 90 26.73 -0.83 16.18
N GLN A 91 26.46 -2.05 15.70
CA GLN A 91 27.30 -2.68 14.69
C GLN A 91 27.34 -1.82 13.42
N ALA A 92 28.43 -1.92 12.64
CA ALA A 92 28.63 -1.09 11.44
C ALA A 92 27.53 -1.28 10.38
N ASP A 93 26.85 -2.42 10.40
CA ASP A 93 25.73 -2.75 9.51
C ASP A 93 24.37 -2.67 10.22
N CYS A 94 24.33 -2.14 11.45
CA CYS A 94 23.14 -2.02 12.30
C CYS A 94 22.37 -3.35 12.47
N ARG A 95 23.03 -4.51 12.39
CA ARG A 95 22.37 -5.82 12.62
C ARG A 95 21.96 -6.05 14.06
N ASP A 96 22.51 -5.27 14.97
CA ASP A 96 22.11 -5.21 16.37
C ASP A 96 21.03 -4.14 16.61
N LEU A 97 20.13 -3.88 15.67
CA LEU A 97 18.88 -3.18 15.99
C LEU A 97 17.78 -4.20 16.25
N ARG A 98 16.97 -3.98 17.29
CA ARG A 98 15.77 -4.79 17.56
C ARG A 98 14.62 -3.89 17.97
N LEU A 99 13.47 -4.08 17.33
CA LEU A 99 12.25 -3.42 17.73
C LEU A 99 11.42 -4.37 18.58
N LEU A 100 11.17 -3.98 19.82
CA LEU A 100 10.47 -4.81 20.79
C LEU A 100 9.25 -4.10 21.34
N VAL A 101 8.19 -4.88 21.54
CA VAL A 101 6.95 -4.41 22.17
C VAL A 101 6.76 -5.14 23.47
N TRP A 102 6.43 -4.38 24.51
CA TRP A 102 6.03 -4.95 25.78
C TRP A 102 4.56 -5.39 25.71
N SER A 103 4.34 -6.70 25.76
CA SER A 103 3.02 -7.32 25.88
C SER A 103 3.04 -8.14 27.16
N ALA A 104 2.73 -7.46 28.29
CA ALA A 104 2.90 -8.01 29.63
C ALA A 104 2.38 -9.46 29.74
N PRO A 105 3.18 -10.40 30.29
CA PRO A 105 4.45 -10.20 30.99
C PRO A 105 5.70 -10.37 30.10
N ASN A 106 5.55 -10.40 28.78
CA ASN A 106 6.62 -10.79 27.87
C ASN A 106 6.97 -9.69 26.86
N TRP A 107 8.24 -9.69 26.46
CA TRP A 107 8.69 -8.95 25.30
C TRP A 107 8.44 -9.75 24.03
N LYS A 108 7.95 -9.07 23.00
CA LYS A 108 7.83 -9.62 21.65
C LYS A 108 8.68 -8.78 20.70
N GLU A 109 9.58 -9.44 19.98
CA GLU A 109 10.26 -8.80 18.85
C GLU A 109 9.28 -8.61 17.69
N LEU A 110 9.22 -7.39 17.16
CA LEU A 110 8.50 -7.09 15.93
C LEU A 110 9.41 -7.29 14.72
N SER A 111 8.87 -7.86 13.65
CA SER A 111 9.48 -7.75 12.34
C SER A 111 9.54 -6.27 11.92
N PHE A 112 10.70 -5.82 11.46
CA PHE A 112 10.88 -4.46 10.98
C PHE A 112 11.78 -4.45 9.74
N HIS A 113 11.51 -3.53 8.82
CA HIS A 113 12.36 -3.28 7.66
C HIS A 113 13.35 -2.18 8.01
N ARG A 114 14.63 -2.56 8.04
CA ARG A 114 15.76 -1.65 8.21
C ARG A 114 16.24 -1.16 6.85
N VAL A 115 16.28 0.15 6.67
CA VAL A 115 16.85 0.79 5.47
C VAL A 115 18.12 1.53 5.88
N GLY A 116 19.25 1.10 5.33
CA GLY A 116 20.56 1.71 5.63
C GLY A 116 21.06 1.50 7.07
N CYS A 117 22.11 2.26 7.41
CA CYS A 117 22.73 2.39 8.73
C CYS A 117 23.49 3.73 8.76
N GLY A 118 23.53 4.41 9.90
CA GLY A 118 24.14 5.74 10.03
C GLY A 118 23.16 6.88 9.73
N ALA A 119 23.65 7.94 9.08
CA ALA A 119 22.83 9.09 8.70
C ALA A 119 21.75 8.68 7.69
N GLY A 120 20.50 9.02 7.99
CA GLY A 120 19.34 8.67 7.14
C GLY A 120 18.91 7.21 7.26
N ALA A 121 19.31 6.50 8.31
CA ALA A 121 18.79 5.17 8.59
C ALA A 121 17.29 5.23 8.90
N GLU A 122 16.57 4.17 8.54
CA GLU A 122 15.14 4.06 8.83
C GLU A 122 14.78 2.69 9.40
N VAL A 123 13.84 2.72 10.33
CA VAL A 123 13.21 1.53 10.92
C VAL A 123 11.72 1.59 10.61
N ARG A 124 11.19 0.56 9.95
CA ARG A 124 9.80 0.51 9.50
C ARG A 124 9.11 -0.70 10.05
N PHE A 125 7.91 -0.54 10.55
CA PHE A 125 7.19 -1.63 11.20
C PHE A 125 5.69 -1.43 11.06
N ALA A 126 4.97 -2.54 11.11
CA ALA A 126 3.52 -2.51 11.25
C ALA A 126 3.17 -2.11 12.69
N ILE A 127 2.32 -1.10 12.87
CA ILE A 127 1.80 -0.74 14.20
C ILE A 127 1.04 -1.96 14.76
N PRO A 128 1.40 -2.48 15.95
CA PRO A 128 0.88 -3.75 16.45
C PRO A 128 -0.38 -3.61 17.32
N VAL A 129 -0.83 -2.38 17.56
CA VAL A 129 -1.95 -2.03 18.45
C VAL A 129 -2.93 -1.12 17.74
N GLU A 130 -4.19 -1.19 18.15
CA GLU A 130 -5.21 -0.28 17.65
C GLU A 130 -5.03 1.10 18.29
N LEU A 131 -5.14 2.15 17.49
CA LEU A 131 -4.99 3.53 17.91
C LEU A 131 -6.17 4.32 17.37
N ALA A 132 -6.82 5.10 18.23
CA ALA A 132 -7.78 6.09 17.76
C ALA A 132 -7.06 7.23 17.04
N ALA A 133 -7.76 7.97 16.18
CA ALA A 133 -7.23 9.21 15.59
C ALA A 133 -6.71 10.17 16.67
N GLY A 134 -5.53 10.75 16.44
CA GLY A 134 -4.84 11.64 17.37
C GLY A 134 -4.25 10.95 18.61
N ALA A 135 -4.38 9.63 18.74
CA ALA A 135 -3.82 8.90 19.88
C ALA A 135 -2.29 8.71 19.73
N SER A 136 -1.63 8.53 20.87
CA SER A 136 -0.20 8.19 20.95
C SER A 136 0.00 6.85 21.66
N TRP A 137 1.02 6.11 21.25
CA TRP A 137 1.40 4.84 21.85
C TRP A 137 2.91 4.76 22.07
N THR A 138 3.30 4.33 23.26
CA THR A 138 4.69 4.33 23.76
C THR A 138 5.16 2.94 24.19
N GLY A 139 4.48 1.87 23.71
CA GLY A 139 4.72 0.49 24.13
C GLY A 139 5.83 -0.24 23.37
N ALA A 140 6.59 0.46 22.52
CA ALA A 140 7.70 -0.10 21.76
C ALA A 140 9.04 0.51 22.19
N TYR A 141 10.11 -0.26 22.03
CA TYR A 141 11.48 0.14 22.30
C TYR A 141 12.40 -0.35 21.20
N LEU A 142 13.31 0.53 20.76
CA LEU A 142 14.40 0.19 19.86
C LEU A 142 15.64 -0.16 20.72
N TYR A 143 15.99 -1.43 20.77
CA TYR A 143 17.17 -1.95 21.46
C TYR A 143 18.38 -1.97 20.53
N TYR A 144 19.56 -1.68 21.08
CA TYR A 144 20.84 -1.72 20.37
C TYR A 144 22.04 -1.95 21.30
N GLY A 145 23.23 -2.12 20.72
CA GLY A 145 24.47 -2.27 21.46
C GLY A 145 24.76 -3.70 21.90
N ASN A 146 24.37 -4.68 21.09
CA ASN A 146 24.76 -6.07 21.26
C ASN A 146 25.75 -6.48 20.15
N ALA A 147 27.04 -6.51 20.49
CA ALA A 147 28.11 -6.88 19.53
C ALA A 147 28.02 -8.33 19.03
N GLY A 148 27.30 -9.21 19.75
CA GLY A 148 27.04 -10.59 19.36
C GLY A 148 25.73 -10.80 18.61
N ALA A 149 24.96 -9.73 18.34
CA ALA A 149 23.68 -9.85 17.66
C ALA A 149 23.84 -10.40 16.24
N VAL A 150 23.02 -11.40 15.93
CA VAL A 150 22.88 -11.96 14.58
C VAL A 150 21.89 -11.15 13.74
N GLN A 151 21.62 -11.59 12.51
CA GLN A 151 20.62 -10.97 11.65
C GLN A 151 19.25 -10.87 12.36
N PRO A 152 18.54 -9.73 12.32
CA PRO A 152 17.17 -9.62 12.83
C PRO A 152 16.21 -10.52 12.03
N LEU A 153 14.97 -10.65 12.52
CA LEU A 153 13.91 -11.35 11.81
C LEU A 153 13.80 -10.86 10.36
N ALA A 154 13.81 -11.80 9.40
CA ALA A 154 13.65 -11.47 8.00
C ALA A 154 12.28 -10.81 7.75
N VAL A 155 12.28 -9.75 6.94
CA VAL A 155 11.04 -9.10 6.51
C VAL A 155 10.37 -9.99 5.47
N SER A 156 9.15 -10.43 5.76
CA SER A 156 8.29 -11.07 4.77
C SER A 156 7.57 -10.01 3.92
N PRO A 157 7.03 -10.36 2.74
CA PRO A 157 6.26 -9.43 1.90
C PRO A 157 5.10 -8.73 2.62
N THR A 158 4.59 -9.30 3.71
CA THR A 158 3.38 -8.84 4.40
C THR A 158 3.57 -8.54 5.90
N SER A 159 4.80 -8.58 6.42
CA SER A 159 5.02 -8.34 7.86
C SER A 159 5.08 -6.85 8.25
N VAL A 160 5.38 -5.99 7.29
CA VAL A 160 5.50 -4.52 7.48
C VAL A 160 4.55 -3.75 6.56
N TYR A 161 4.21 -4.34 5.41
CA TYR A 161 3.42 -3.74 4.34
C TYR A 161 2.19 -4.61 4.06
N LEU A 162 1.25 -4.12 3.26
CA LEU A 162 0.20 -4.96 2.67
C LEU A 162 0.81 -5.87 1.59
N TRP A 163 1.82 -5.36 0.88
CA TRP A 163 2.67 -6.11 -0.02
C TRP A 163 4.02 -5.42 -0.22
N TRP A 164 5.09 -6.21 -0.39
CA TRP A 164 6.41 -5.71 -0.71
C TRP A 164 7.18 -6.71 -1.56
N ASP A 165 7.79 -6.19 -2.62
CA ASP A 165 8.68 -6.92 -3.51
C ASP A 165 9.76 -5.99 -4.07
N ASP A 166 10.99 -6.17 -3.62
CA ASP A 166 12.15 -5.44 -4.11
C ASP A 166 12.84 -6.10 -5.30
N ALA A 167 12.26 -7.19 -5.83
CA ALA A 167 12.74 -8.04 -6.91
C ALA A 167 14.05 -8.78 -6.61
N THR A 168 14.48 -8.88 -5.35
CA THR A 168 15.68 -9.67 -4.98
C THR A 168 15.49 -11.18 -5.16
N VAL A 169 14.24 -11.64 -5.20
CA VAL A 169 13.84 -13.02 -5.49
C VAL A 169 12.67 -13.01 -6.49
N ASP A 170 12.51 -14.09 -7.24
CA ASP A 170 11.38 -14.22 -8.16
C ASP A 170 10.06 -14.40 -7.38
N ARG A 171 9.19 -13.39 -7.45
CA ARG A 171 7.82 -13.45 -6.94
C ARG A 171 6.77 -13.35 -8.03
N SER A 172 7.15 -13.54 -9.30
CA SER A 172 6.24 -13.40 -10.44
C SER A 172 4.97 -14.26 -10.31
N ALA A 173 5.08 -15.44 -9.68
CA ALA A 173 3.96 -16.33 -9.42
C ALA A 173 3.02 -15.88 -8.29
N GLU A 174 3.43 -14.92 -7.47
CA GLU A 174 2.63 -14.38 -6.37
C GLU A 174 1.71 -13.24 -6.83
N TYR A 175 1.83 -12.78 -8.08
CA TYR A 175 0.98 -11.75 -8.65
C TYR A 175 -0.19 -12.32 -9.42
N VAL A 176 -1.32 -11.61 -9.37
CA VAL A 176 -2.36 -11.75 -10.39
C VAL A 176 -1.88 -10.99 -11.63
N ARG A 177 -1.95 -11.67 -12.78
CA ARG A 177 -1.55 -11.13 -14.08
C ARG A 177 -2.71 -11.15 -15.05
N GLY A 178 -2.81 -10.10 -15.86
CA GLY A 178 -3.80 -10.00 -16.92
C GLY A 178 -3.80 -8.61 -17.54
N ARG A 179 -4.75 -8.35 -18.42
CA ARG A 179 -4.85 -7.07 -19.13
C ARG A 179 -5.34 -5.93 -18.25
N MET A 180 -6.09 -6.22 -17.18
CA MET A 180 -6.86 -5.26 -16.38
C MET A 180 -7.98 -4.57 -17.16
N ASP A 181 -7.66 -3.75 -18.15
CA ASP A 181 -8.60 -2.96 -18.96
C ASP A 181 -8.02 -2.66 -20.36
N PRO A 182 -8.79 -2.35 -21.42
CA PRO A 182 -8.25 -2.16 -22.76
C PRO A 182 -7.91 -0.69 -23.07
N TRP A 183 -6.89 -0.11 -22.44
CA TRP A 183 -6.42 1.26 -22.69
C TRP A 183 -6.04 1.61 -24.14
N GLN A 184 -5.17 0.81 -24.77
CA GLN A 184 -4.60 1.08 -26.10
C GLN A 184 -4.87 -0.05 -27.10
N GLY A 185 -5.85 -0.91 -26.82
CA GLY A 185 -6.15 -2.08 -27.62
C GLY A 185 -6.62 -3.26 -26.80
N THR A 186 -6.91 -4.38 -27.46
CA THR A 186 -7.43 -5.58 -26.80
C THR A 186 -6.35 -6.64 -26.54
N GLY A 187 -5.11 -6.40 -26.95
CA GLY A 187 -4.01 -7.35 -26.82
C GLY A 187 -3.49 -7.52 -25.39
N HIS A 188 -2.85 -8.65 -25.14
CA HIS A 188 -2.18 -8.99 -23.88
C HIS A 188 -0.97 -9.89 -24.15
N THR A 189 0.21 -9.52 -23.66
CA THR A 189 1.46 -10.22 -23.99
C THR A 189 1.99 -11.17 -22.93
N ALA A 190 1.52 -11.10 -21.68
CA ALA A 190 2.03 -11.92 -20.57
C ALA A 190 3.58 -11.94 -20.49
N SER A 191 4.20 -10.78 -20.70
CA SER A 191 5.65 -10.61 -20.89
C SER A 191 6.43 -10.39 -19.59
N PHE A 192 5.74 -10.21 -18.47
CA PHE A 192 6.38 -9.93 -17.18
C PHE A 192 7.21 -11.10 -16.68
N ALA A 193 8.52 -10.88 -16.57
CA ALA A 193 9.50 -11.91 -16.19
C ALA A 193 10.52 -11.37 -15.19
N TRP A 194 10.88 -12.18 -14.20
CA TRP A 194 11.93 -11.83 -13.24
C TRP A 194 13.32 -11.97 -13.86
N ASN A 195 14.22 -11.08 -13.46
CA ASN A 195 15.62 -11.13 -13.79
C ASN A 195 16.46 -11.21 -12.50
N ALA A 196 17.40 -12.15 -12.47
CA ALA A 196 18.31 -12.37 -11.33
C ALA A 196 19.18 -11.17 -10.97
N ALA A 197 19.25 -10.14 -11.82
CA ALA A 197 19.88 -8.86 -11.53
C ALA A 197 19.03 -7.92 -10.63
N GLY A 198 17.89 -8.37 -10.11
CA GLY A 198 17.11 -7.63 -9.10
C GLY A 198 16.03 -6.71 -9.67
N TYR A 199 15.38 -7.13 -10.76
CA TYR A 199 14.26 -6.41 -11.38
C TYR A 199 13.39 -7.36 -12.20
N TYR A 200 12.20 -6.90 -12.56
CA TYR A 200 11.35 -7.54 -13.56
C TYR A 200 11.48 -6.82 -14.90
N THR A 201 11.29 -7.54 -15.99
CA THR A 201 11.23 -7.00 -17.35
C THR A 201 9.86 -7.23 -17.94
N TYR A 202 9.39 -6.31 -18.77
CA TYR A 202 8.25 -6.54 -19.64
C TYR A 202 8.48 -5.91 -21.02
N ASN A 203 7.76 -6.42 -22.01
CA ASN A 203 7.64 -5.86 -23.33
C ASN A 203 6.20 -6.08 -23.81
N ASN A 204 5.42 -5.01 -23.80
CA ASN A 204 4.01 -5.12 -24.10
C ASN A 204 3.68 -5.25 -25.59
N GLY A 205 4.60 -4.99 -26.51
CA GLY A 205 4.26 -4.94 -27.93
C GLY A 205 3.36 -3.75 -28.29
N ASN A 206 2.90 -3.72 -29.54
CA ASN A 206 1.94 -2.73 -30.03
C ASN A 206 0.51 -3.11 -29.63
N ASP A 207 -0.29 -2.15 -29.16
CA ASP A 207 -1.72 -2.31 -28.83
C ASP A 207 -2.04 -3.44 -27.84
N ALA A 208 -1.08 -3.76 -26.97
CA ALA A 208 -1.20 -4.80 -25.96
C ALA A 208 -0.72 -4.30 -24.61
N GLN A 209 -1.25 -4.93 -23.57
CA GLN A 209 -1.19 -4.43 -22.20
C GLN A 209 -0.99 -5.56 -21.21
N GLU A 210 -0.49 -5.21 -20.05
CA GLU A 210 -0.25 -6.13 -18.97
C GLU A 210 -0.39 -5.41 -17.64
N SER A 211 -0.83 -6.13 -16.63
CA SER A 211 -0.89 -5.65 -15.26
C SER A 211 -0.36 -6.72 -14.33
N VAL A 212 0.25 -6.26 -13.25
CA VAL A 212 0.82 -7.08 -12.19
C VAL A 212 0.31 -6.51 -10.89
N ARG A 213 -0.55 -7.27 -10.21
CA ARG A 213 -1.37 -6.73 -9.11
C ARG A 213 -1.60 -7.73 -7.99
N ARG A 214 -2.01 -7.19 -6.84
CA ARG A 214 -2.38 -7.93 -5.64
C ARG A 214 -3.77 -7.50 -5.20
N ALA A 215 -4.57 -8.45 -4.72
CA ALA A 215 -5.79 -8.12 -4.00
C ALA A 215 -5.39 -7.51 -2.64
N VAL A 216 -6.10 -6.45 -2.24
CA VAL A 216 -5.80 -5.66 -1.04
C VAL A 216 -7.09 -5.46 -0.26
N ASP A 217 -7.15 -5.97 0.98
CA ASP A 217 -8.25 -5.70 1.91
C ASP A 217 -8.01 -4.40 2.69
N GLU A 218 -7.79 -3.31 1.95
CA GLU A 218 -7.64 -1.94 2.46
C GLU A 218 -8.15 -0.99 1.38
N ARG A 219 -8.88 0.05 1.80
CA ARG A 219 -9.36 1.10 0.91
C ARG A 219 -8.34 2.22 0.80
N ASP A 220 -7.76 2.63 1.93
CA ASP A 220 -6.88 3.77 2.02
C ASP A 220 -5.44 3.31 1.81
N VAL A 221 -5.01 3.33 0.55
CA VAL A 221 -3.79 2.65 0.08
C VAL A 221 -2.89 3.59 -0.69
N LEU A 222 -1.60 3.32 -0.59
CA LEU A 222 -0.58 3.84 -1.47
C LEU A 222 0.17 2.67 -2.12
N VAL A 223 0.36 2.78 -3.44
CA VAL A 223 1.17 1.87 -4.25
C VAL A 223 2.37 2.63 -4.80
N GLU A 224 3.54 1.99 -4.78
CA GLU A 224 4.80 2.55 -5.28
C GLU A 224 5.50 1.52 -6.18
N ALA A 225 6.18 1.97 -7.22
CA ALA A 225 7.12 1.16 -7.98
C ALA A 225 8.18 2.03 -8.68
N GLU A 226 9.30 1.40 -9.03
CA GLU A 226 10.40 2.04 -9.76
C GLU A 226 10.48 1.47 -11.18
N TRP A 227 10.53 2.34 -12.18
CA TRP A 227 10.66 1.98 -13.59
C TRP A 227 11.96 2.47 -14.19
N GLN A 228 12.50 1.71 -15.14
CA GLN A 228 13.48 2.19 -16.09
C GLN A 228 12.97 1.88 -17.50
N HIS A 229 12.43 2.89 -18.17
CA HIS A 229 11.91 2.78 -19.53
C HIS A 229 13.05 2.64 -20.53
N ARG A 230 12.89 1.72 -21.48
CA ARG A 230 13.94 1.30 -22.43
C ARG A 230 13.51 1.41 -23.88
N GLY A 231 12.22 1.55 -24.14
CA GLY A 231 11.66 1.65 -25.47
C GLY A 231 10.14 1.68 -25.42
N CYS A 232 9.54 1.82 -26.59
CA CYS A 232 8.10 2.02 -26.73
C CYS A 232 7.62 1.58 -28.11
N TYR A 233 6.31 1.65 -28.30
CA TYR A 233 5.64 1.34 -29.55
C TYR A 233 4.98 2.57 -30.18
N ILE A 234 4.19 2.37 -31.25
CA ILE A 234 3.80 3.45 -32.14
C ILE A 234 2.86 4.46 -31.49
N ASN A 235 2.12 4.17 -30.42
CA ASN A 235 1.23 5.14 -29.79
C ASN A 235 1.75 5.61 -28.42
N ASN A 236 3.08 5.78 -28.33
CA ASN A 236 3.79 6.13 -27.11
C ASN A 236 3.68 5.06 -26.00
N ILE A 237 4.29 5.31 -24.84
CA ILE A 237 4.16 4.42 -23.68
C ILE A 237 2.87 4.71 -22.91
N GLN A 238 2.42 3.76 -22.10
CA GLN A 238 1.48 4.05 -21.02
C GLN A 238 1.72 3.09 -19.86
N SER A 239 2.50 3.54 -18.88
CA SER A 239 2.88 2.73 -17.72
C SER A 239 2.78 3.50 -16.44
N GLY A 240 2.22 2.87 -15.42
CA GLY A 240 2.21 3.42 -14.08
C GLY A 240 1.52 2.55 -13.05
N VAL A 241 0.97 3.21 -12.04
CA VAL A 241 0.42 2.61 -10.83
C VAL A 241 -1.10 2.67 -10.84
N CYS A 242 -1.73 1.63 -10.29
CA CYS A 242 -3.17 1.48 -10.19
C CYS A 242 -3.56 0.98 -8.81
N LEU A 243 -4.70 1.44 -8.29
CA LEU A 243 -5.25 1.05 -6.99
C LEU A 243 -6.79 1.07 -6.98
N ARG A 244 -7.39 0.52 -5.92
CA ARG A 244 -8.85 0.36 -5.75
C ARG A 244 -9.52 -0.22 -6.99
N GLY A 245 -8.82 -1.14 -7.67
CA GLY A 245 -9.28 -1.70 -8.91
C GLY A 245 -10.19 -2.91 -8.71
N ILE A 246 -11.22 -3.06 -9.53
CA ILE A 246 -12.11 -4.22 -9.55
C ILE A 246 -12.23 -4.73 -10.98
N ILE A 247 -11.94 -6.02 -11.18
CA ILE A 247 -12.21 -6.70 -12.45
C ILE A 247 -13.67 -7.13 -12.46
N ALA A 248 -14.48 -6.52 -13.33
CA ALA A 248 -15.90 -6.83 -13.45
C ALA A 248 -16.10 -8.18 -14.13
N THR A 249 -15.36 -8.42 -15.21
CA THR A 249 -15.51 -9.60 -16.07
C THR A 249 -14.18 -10.03 -16.68
N GLY A 250 -14.14 -11.25 -17.20
CA GLY A 250 -12.98 -11.80 -17.90
C GLY A 250 -11.91 -12.37 -16.97
N ALA A 251 -10.83 -12.87 -17.57
CA ALA A 251 -9.65 -13.37 -16.87
C ALA A 251 -8.43 -13.31 -17.79
N GLY A 252 -7.26 -12.96 -17.25
CA GLY A 252 -6.03 -12.82 -18.03
C GLY A 252 -6.19 -11.81 -19.17
N ALA A 253 -6.15 -12.29 -20.42
CA ALA A 253 -6.20 -11.44 -21.61
C ALA A 253 -7.57 -10.76 -21.87
N THR A 254 -8.64 -11.24 -21.24
CA THR A 254 -10.02 -10.74 -21.48
C THR A 254 -10.58 -9.90 -20.36
N GLU A 255 -9.75 -9.56 -19.36
CA GLU A 255 -10.18 -8.75 -18.22
C GLU A 255 -10.70 -7.39 -18.65
N ASN A 256 -11.78 -6.98 -17.99
CA ASN A 256 -12.35 -5.64 -18.09
C ASN A 256 -12.62 -5.14 -16.68
N ALA A 257 -12.06 -3.99 -16.35
CA ALA A 257 -12.28 -3.40 -15.04
C ALA A 257 -13.67 -2.75 -14.99
N ASP A 258 -14.26 -2.77 -13.80
CA ASP A 258 -15.44 -1.94 -13.49
C ASP A 258 -14.99 -0.55 -13.02
N HIS A 259 -13.94 -0.57 -12.19
CA HIS A 259 -13.40 0.62 -11.55
C HIS A 259 -11.90 0.44 -11.28
N TYR A 260 -11.19 1.56 -11.24
CA TYR A 260 -9.85 1.71 -10.68
C TYR A 260 -9.54 3.22 -10.54
N TYR A 261 -8.49 3.56 -9.81
CA TYR A 261 -7.74 4.79 -10.04
C TYR A 261 -6.36 4.43 -10.57
N CYS A 262 -5.95 5.07 -11.65
CA CYS A 262 -4.62 4.88 -12.20
C CYS A 262 -4.01 6.24 -12.55
N SER A 263 -2.69 6.30 -12.46
CA SER A 263 -1.92 7.36 -13.09
C SER A 263 -0.75 6.72 -13.81
N SER A 264 -0.45 7.26 -14.98
CA SER A 264 0.56 6.71 -15.88
C SER A 264 1.40 7.80 -16.49
N ARG A 265 2.62 7.43 -16.85
CA ARG A 265 3.42 8.22 -17.77
C ARG A 265 3.10 7.82 -19.21
N ALA A 266 2.78 8.81 -20.03
CA ALA A 266 2.29 8.62 -21.41
C ALA A 266 3.21 9.22 -22.49
N HIS A 267 4.31 9.88 -22.12
CA HIS A 267 5.21 10.55 -23.07
C HIS A 267 6.68 10.16 -22.90
N HIS A 268 7.21 9.41 -23.87
CA HIS A 268 8.62 9.08 -23.98
C HIS A 268 9.25 9.67 -25.27
N PRO A 269 10.45 10.30 -25.19
CA PRO A 269 11.00 11.13 -26.26
C PRO A 269 11.42 10.36 -27.51
N ASP A 270 11.72 9.07 -27.36
CA ASP A 270 12.10 8.18 -28.48
C ASP A 270 10.89 7.58 -29.22
N CYS A 271 9.68 7.98 -28.84
CA CYS A 271 8.42 7.50 -29.43
C CYS A 271 7.85 8.53 -30.40
N ASN A 272 6.81 8.16 -31.14
CA ASN A 272 6.13 9.16 -31.93
C ASN A 272 5.47 10.23 -31.02
N THR A 273 5.18 11.38 -31.60
CA THR A 273 4.49 12.48 -30.91
C THR A 273 2.97 12.43 -31.11
N VAL A 274 2.43 11.31 -31.61
CA VAL A 274 0.98 11.17 -31.77
C VAL A 274 0.46 10.84 -30.39
N ASP A 275 0.06 11.90 -29.71
CA ASP A 275 -0.57 11.84 -28.41
C ASP A 275 -1.97 11.27 -28.61
N ASP A 276 -2.14 9.97 -28.40
CA ASP A 276 -3.41 9.25 -28.62
C ASP A 276 -4.46 9.56 -27.52
N GLY A 277 -4.44 10.80 -27.01
CA GLY A 277 -5.43 11.32 -26.08
C GLY A 277 -5.25 10.86 -24.64
N LEU A 278 -4.02 10.54 -24.21
CA LEU A 278 -3.76 10.09 -22.85
C LEU A 278 -3.18 11.17 -21.98
N TYR A 279 -3.74 11.26 -20.80
CA TYR A 279 -3.43 12.28 -19.83
C TYR A 279 -2.15 11.92 -19.05
N ASP A 280 -0.99 12.38 -19.56
CA ASP A 280 0.31 12.14 -18.93
C ASP A 280 0.36 12.72 -17.51
N GLY A 281 0.47 11.86 -16.50
CA GLY A 281 0.52 12.25 -15.09
C GLY A 281 -0.83 12.64 -14.46
N ASP A 282 -1.95 12.60 -15.19
CA ASP A 282 -3.28 12.75 -14.59
C ASP A 282 -3.67 11.48 -13.82
N ILE A 283 -4.74 11.60 -13.03
CA ILE A 283 -5.36 10.46 -12.36
C ILE A 283 -6.68 10.19 -13.06
N VAL A 284 -6.76 9.05 -13.74
CA VAL A 284 -7.96 8.54 -14.42
C VAL A 284 -8.70 7.54 -13.56
N LYS A 285 -9.97 7.28 -13.89
CA LYS A 285 -10.79 6.29 -13.22
C LYS A 285 -11.73 5.52 -14.14
N SER A 286 -12.03 4.27 -13.78
CA SER A 286 -12.96 3.35 -14.46
C SER A 286 -12.58 2.96 -15.90
N ASP A 287 -12.23 3.95 -16.72
CA ASP A 287 -11.60 3.80 -18.02
C ASP A 287 -10.38 4.75 -18.10
N ASN A 288 -9.64 4.76 -19.21
CA ASN A 288 -8.49 5.64 -19.40
C ASN A 288 -8.83 7.03 -19.94
N GLN A 289 -10.11 7.36 -20.07
CA GLN A 289 -10.61 8.61 -20.66
C GLN A 289 -11.37 9.48 -19.64
N VAL A 290 -11.82 8.91 -18.52
CA VAL A 290 -12.52 9.61 -17.46
C VAL A 290 -11.50 10.10 -16.43
N LEU A 291 -11.35 11.42 -16.38
CA LEU A 291 -10.50 12.10 -15.41
C LEU A 291 -11.12 12.12 -14.02
N ALA A 292 -10.36 11.66 -13.03
CA ALA A 292 -10.64 11.92 -11.62
C ALA A 292 -9.97 13.23 -11.17
N VAL A 293 -8.69 13.41 -11.53
CA VAL A 293 -7.92 14.62 -11.23
C VAL A 293 -7.03 14.96 -12.42
N ASN A 294 -7.19 16.17 -12.94
CA ASN A 294 -6.39 16.72 -14.05
C ASN A 294 -5.07 17.32 -13.55
N ASN A 295 -3.97 17.03 -14.22
CA ASN A 295 -2.68 17.70 -14.06
C ASN A 295 -2.54 18.82 -15.09
N PRO A 296 -2.74 20.10 -14.72
CA PRO A 296 -2.64 21.19 -15.68
C PRO A 296 -1.22 21.42 -16.21
N GLN A 297 -0.20 20.81 -15.59
CA GLN A 297 1.20 21.10 -15.91
C GLN A 297 1.80 20.19 -16.97
N ASN A 298 1.18 19.04 -17.29
CA ASN A 298 1.68 17.99 -18.20
C ASN A 298 3.19 17.72 -18.02
N PRO A 299 3.59 16.65 -17.34
CA PRO A 299 5.00 16.40 -17.08
C PRO A 299 5.81 16.32 -18.37
N GLY A 300 7.05 16.82 -18.33
CA GLY A 300 7.96 16.71 -19.47
C GLY A 300 8.27 15.26 -19.82
N ALA A 301 8.71 15.02 -21.06
CA ALA A 301 9.03 13.68 -21.57
C ALA A 301 9.97 12.89 -20.64
N LEU A 302 9.80 11.56 -20.59
CA LEU A 302 10.65 10.72 -19.75
C LEU A 302 12.12 10.78 -20.16
N SER A 303 13.01 10.71 -19.17
CA SER A 303 14.43 10.45 -19.43
C SER A 303 14.64 8.95 -19.67
N ALA A 304 15.09 8.60 -20.87
CA ALA A 304 15.37 7.21 -21.22
C ALA A 304 16.45 6.61 -20.31
N LEU A 305 16.30 5.33 -19.95
CA LEU A 305 17.26 4.56 -19.16
C LEU A 305 17.59 5.15 -17.78
N VAL A 306 16.73 6.00 -17.23
CA VAL A 306 16.82 6.48 -15.84
C VAL A 306 15.81 5.74 -14.98
N TRP A 307 16.25 5.24 -13.82
CA TRP A 307 15.34 4.71 -12.81
C TRP A 307 14.51 5.85 -12.24
N ARG A 308 13.20 5.82 -12.47
CA ARG A 308 12.24 6.76 -11.90
C ARG A 308 11.35 6.03 -10.92
N LYS A 309 10.84 6.75 -9.91
CA LYS A 309 9.87 6.21 -8.97
C LYS A 309 8.53 6.88 -9.17
N GLN A 310 7.46 6.09 -9.20
CA GLN A 310 6.09 6.59 -9.21
C GLN A 310 5.34 6.05 -8.00
N ALA A 311 4.41 6.85 -7.48
CA ALA A 311 3.49 6.41 -6.45
C ALA A 311 2.11 7.04 -6.63
N LEU A 312 1.07 6.31 -6.25
CA LEU A 312 -0.30 6.78 -6.25
C LEU A 312 -0.93 6.41 -4.90
N ALA A 313 -1.62 7.37 -4.30
CA ALA A 313 -2.46 7.17 -3.13
C ALA A 313 -3.91 7.49 -3.42
N ALA A 314 -4.81 6.69 -2.84
CA ALA A 314 -6.20 7.06 -2.65
C ALA A 314 -6.62 6.81 -1.22
N TYR A 315 -7.18 7.82 -0.57
CA TYR A 315 -7.59 7.74 0.82
C TYR A 315 -8.82 8.60 1.10
N GLY A 316 -9.54 8.28 2.17
CA GLY A 316 -10.75 8.99 2.57
C GLY A 316 -12.01 8.52 1.84
N THR A 317 -13.10 9.15 2.23
CA THR A 317 -14.50 8.89 1.82
C THR A 317 -15.19 10.21 1.61
N ASN A 318 -15.88 10.38 0.48
CA ASN A 318 -16.75 11.51 0.20
C ASN A 318 -16.13 12.89 0.58
N PRO A 319 -15.03 13.32 -0.07
CA PRO A 319 -14.48 12.76 -1.30
C PRO A 319 -13.34 11.75 -1.09
N THR A 320 -13.00 11.01 -2.15
CA THR A 320 -11.72 10.28 -2.20
C THR A 320 -10.60 11.25 -2.59
N HIS A 321 -9.61 11.38 -1.73
CA HIS A 321 -8.40 12.17 -1.97
C HIS A 321 -7.40 11.37 -2.78
N LEU A 322 -6.86 11.99 -3.83
CA LEU A 322 -5.89 11.37 -4.74
C LEU A 322 -4.59 12.16 -4.77
N ARG A 323 -3.47 11.43 -4.84
CA ARG A 323 -2.12 11.98 -4.94
C ARG A 323 -1.27 11.11 -5.85
N PHE A 324 -0.60 11.71 -6.82
CA PHE A 324 0.35 11.05 -7.70
C PHE A 324 1.72 11.73 -7.61
N TRP A 325 2.75 10.94 -7.37
CA TRP A 325 4.14 11.37 -7.31
C TRP A 325 4.95 10.69 -8.40
N ASP A 326 5.89 11.42 -8.98
CA ASP A 326 6.78 10.93 -10.02
C ASP A 326 8.11 11.69 -10.01
N ALA A 327 9.22 10.97 -9.92
CA ALA A 327 10.56 11.57 -9.90
C ALA A 327 11.63 10.68 -10.54
N ASN A 328 12.56 11.31 -11.27
CA ASN A 328 13.75 10.68 -11.83
C ASN A 328 14.80 10.32 -10.76
N THR A 329 14.82 11.05 -9.64
CA THR A 329 15.61 10.67 -8.49
C THR A 329 14.68 9.89 -7.58
N PRO A 330 14.81 8.56 -7.46
CA PRO A 330 13.96 7.82 -6.55
C PRO A 330 14.16 8.42 -5.16
N TRP A 331 13.07 8.93 -4.56
CA TRP A 331 13.09 9.19 -3.14
C TRP A 331 13.36 7.88 -2.41
N LEU A 332 13.77 7.96 -1.15
CA LEU A 332 14.01 6.78 -0.33
C LEU A 332 12.92 5.76 -0.62
N ARG A 333 13.33 4.56 -1.06
CA ARG A 333 12.49 3.55 -1.77
C ARG A 333 11.17 3.26 -1.06
N LEU A 334 11.05 3.66 0.19
CA LEU A 334 9.92 3.37 1.04
C LEU A 334 9.43 4.63 1.82
N GLY A 335 10.09 5.80 1.72
CA GLY A 335 9.75 7.02 2.50
C GLY A 335 8.42 7.63 2.04
N ALA A 336 7.80 8.47 2.86
CA ALA A 336 6.69 9.30 2.37
C ALA A 336 7.16 10.02 1.10
N PRO A 337 6.39 9.93 0.00
CA PRO A 337 6.77 10.62 -1.22
C PRO A 337 6.98 12.11 -0.93
N PRO A 338 8.12 12.69 -1.34
CA PRO A 338 8.46 14.04 -0.95
C PRO A 338 7.56 15.03 -1.71
N THR A 339 7.32 16.19 -1.09
CA THR A 339 6.42 17.20 -1.64
C THR A 339 6.88 17.73 -3.01
N ASP A 340 8.19 17.77 -3.26
CA ASP A 340 8.76 18.21 -4.53
C ASP A 340 8.62 17.17 -5.66
N ALA A 341 8.29 15.92 -5.34
CA ALA A 341 7.94 14.89 -6.31
C ALA A 341 6.43 14.79 -6.56
N LEU A 342 5.60 15.55 -5.83
CA LEU A 342 4.14 15.54 -6.02
C LEU A 342 3.81 16.17 -7.36
N LEU A 343 3.33 15.35 -8.28
CA LEU A 343 3.00 15.79 -9.62
C LEU A 343 1.53 16.20 -9.73
N THR A 344 0.62 15.46 -9.07
CA THR A 344 -0.82 15.69 -9.21
C THR A 344 -1.55 15.36 -7.92
N SER A 345 -2.52 16.20 -7.57
CA SER A 345 -3.31 16.04 -6.35
C SER A 345 -4.68 16.66 -6.51
N GLY A 346 -5.70 16.02 -5.96
CA GLY A 346 -7.07 16.51 -6.00
C GLY A 346 -8.02 15.54 -5.33
N ASP A 347 -9.31 15.77 -5.54
CA ASP A 347 -10.39 15.03 -4.93
C ASP A 347 -11.35 14.53 -6.01
N ASP A 348 -11.78 13.27 -5.90
CA ASP A 348 -12.90 12.75 -6.68
C ASP A 348 -14.16 12.74 -5.83
N ALA A 349 -15.14 13.55 -6.21
CA ALA A 349 -16.43 13.68 -5.53
C ALA A 349 -17.49 12.66 -5.98
N THR A 350 -17.19 11.88 -7.02
CA THR A 350 -18.06 10.81 -7.56
C THR A 350 -17.43 9.46 -7.23
N ASP A 351 -17.06 9.33 -5.97
CA ASP A 351 -16.04 8.41 -5.49
C ASP A 351 -16.41 6.93 -5.56
N TYR A 352 -15.36 6.12 -5.51
CA TYR A 352 -15.46 4.69 -5.34
C TYR A 352 -14.69 4.27 -4.09
N GLU A 353 -15.46 3.92 -3.06
CA GLU A 353 -14.94 3.61 -1.73
C GLU A 353 -14.66 2.12 -1.52
N MET A 354 -14.84 1.28 -2.55
CA MET A 354 -14.59 -0.15 -2.41
C MET A 354 -13.10 -0.47 -2.41
N ARG A 355 -12.75 -1.49 -1.63
CA ARG A 355 -11.45 -2.15 -1.65
C ARG A 355 -11.29 -2.94 -2.94
N GLY A 356 -10.06 -3.21 -3.35
CA GLY A 356 -9.80 -3.87 -4.62
C GLY A 356 -8.38 -4.35 -4.76
N PHE A 357 -7.89 -4.39 -6.00
CA PHE A 357 -6.47 -4.63 -6.24
C PHE A 357 -5.68 -3.32 -6.24
N ALA A 358 -4.37 -3.46 -6.00
CA ALA A 358 -3.39 -2.44 -6.31
C ALA A 358 -2.16 -3.09 -6.97
N GLY A 359 -1.44 -2.31 -7.77
CA GLY A 359 -0.30 -2.79 -8.54
C GLY A 359 0.10 -1.84 -9.66
N ILE A 360 0.62 -2.40 -10.73
CA ILE A 360 1.04 -1.67 -11.93
C ILE A 360 0.23 -2.08 -13.15
N MET A 361 0.07 -1.15 -14.07
CA MET A 361 -0.45 -1.39 -15.41
C MET A 361 0.50 -0.80 -16.43
N THR A 362 0.73 -1.54 -17.51
CA THR A 362 1.69 -1.19 -18.56
C THR A 362 1.09 -1.49 -19.92
N SER A 363 1.38 -0.63 -20.88
CA SER A 363 0.91 -0.72 -22.25
C SER A 363 1.90 -0.01 -23.16
N GLN A 364 2.13 -0.59 -24.34
CA GLN A 364 3.01 -0.02 -25.37
C GLN A 364 4.43 0.37 -24.90
N ASP A 365 4.91 -0.29 -23.85
CA ASP A 365 6.17 0.06 -23.17
C ASP A 365 7.10 -1.16 -23.08
N ILE A 366 8.39 -0.86 -23.05
CA ILE A 366 9.48 -1.80 -22.81
C ILE A 366 10.26 -1.25 -21.63
N ALA A 367 10.13 -1.85 -20.46
CA ALA A 367 10.81 -1.34 -19.28
C ALA A 367 11.30 -2.44 -18.34
N TRP A 368 12.11 -1.99 -17.39
CA TRP A 368 12.38 -2.73 -16.17
C TRP A 368 11.59 -2.12 -15.01
N VAL A 369 11.15 -2.96 -14.08
CA VAL A 369 10.42 -2.51 -12.89
C VAL A 369 10.86 -3.26 -11.64
N LYS A 370 10.87 -2.58 -10.50
CA LYS A 370 11.25 -3.15 -9.19
C LYS A 370 10.65 -2.33 -8.05
N GLY A 371 10.77 -2.84 -6.83
CA GLY A 371 10.38 -2.09 -5.62
C GLY A 371 8.88 -1.84 -5.54
N LEU A 372 8.06 -2.85 -5.88
CA LEU A 372 6.61 -2.75 -5.75
C LEU A 372 6.22 -2.81 -4.27
N ILE A 373 5.61 -1.75 -3.77
CA ILE A 373 5.14 -1.63 -2.40
C ILE A 373 3.66 -1.29 -2.42
N ILE A 374 2.89 -1.94 -1.54
CA ILE A 374 1.52 -1.57 -1.25
C ILE A 374 1.41 -1.43 0.27
N ARG A 375 0.95 -0.29 0.75
CA ARG A 375 0.77 -0.02 2.18
C ARG A 375 -0.48 0.79 2.43
N ARG A 376 -0.93 0.76 3.69
CA ARG A 376 -1.96 1.70 4.15
C ARG A 376 -1.45 3.12 4.04
N TYR A 377 -2.37 4.04 3.80
CA TYR A 377 -2.04 5.45 3.61
C TYR A 377 -3.19 6.36 4.03
N VAL A 378 -2.89 7.37 4.85
CA VAL A 378 -3.75 8.52 5.14
C VAL A 378 -2.90 9.77 5.29
N GLU A 379 -3.45 10.95 5.01
CA GLU A 379 -2.77 12.22 5.30
C GLU A 379 -3.42 12.96 6.48
N PRO A 380 -2.64 13.52 7.42
CA PRO A 380 -1.22 13.25 7.63
C PRO A 380 -0.96 11.81 8.10
N GLU A 381 0.18 11.25 7.70
CA GLU A 381 0.63 9.92 8.16
C GLU A 381 0.98 9.93 9.66
N PRO A 382 0.94 8.77 10.34
CA PRO A 382 1.46 8.63 11.69
C PRO A 382 2.93 9.07 11.79
N THR A 383 3.25 9.77 12.87
CA THR A 383 4.62 10.18 13.20
C THR A 383 5.24 9.21 14.20
N VAL A 384 6.54 8.98 14.08
CA VAL A 384 7.30 8.14 15.01
C VAL A 384 8.47 8.92 15.57
N THR A 385 8.62 8.92 16.89
CA THR A 385 9.72 9.60 17.58
C THR A 385 10.49 8.63 18.49
N LEU A 386 11.74 8.97 18.77
CA LEU A 386 12.59 8.26 19.72
C LEU A 386 12.78 9.09 20.99
N GLY A 387 12.65 8.41 22.13
CA GLY A 387 13.06 8.94 23.42
C GLY A 387 14.58 9.06 23.58
N ALA A 388 14.98 9.52 24.76
CA ALA A 388 16.37 9.54 25.17
C ALA A 388 16.98 8.13 25.16
N ALA A 389 18.30 8.05 24.95
CA ALA A 389 19.01 6.80 25.10
C ALA A 389 19.02 6.40 26.58
N GLU A 390 18.50 5.20 26.86
CA GLU A 390 18.62 4.55 28.14
C GLU A 390 19.79 3.57 28.06
N ALA A 391 20.70 3.65 29.02
CA ALA A 391 21.80 2.71 29.16
C ALA A 391 21.50 1.78 30.32
N ARG A 392 21.89 0.52 30.17
CA ARG A 392 21.72 -0.50 31.18
C ARG A 392 22.75 -0.40 32.31
#